data_AF-A0A3B9QZX6-F1
#
_entry.id   AF-A0A3B9QZX6-F1
#
_cell.length_a   1.000
_cell.length_b   1.000
_cell.length_c   1.000
_cell.angle_alpha   90.00
_cell.angle_beta   90.00
_cell.angle_gamma   90.00
#
_symmetry.space_group_name_H-M   'P 1'
#
loop_
_entity.id
_entity.type
_entity.pdbx_description
1 polymer ?
#
loop_
_entity_poly.entity_id
_entity_poly.type
_entity_poly.pdbx_seq_one_letter_code
_entity_poly.pdbx_strand_id
1 'polypeptide(L)' 'NQVASAGIHHVGVTLRRSDAGYELFIPRGFAVSLWELLVETAEQFGLEIV' A
#
# COMPACT_ATOMS: atom_id res chain seq x y z
N ASN A 1 -13.02 10.55 -7.93
CA ASN A 1 -11.59 10.50 -8.26
C ASN A 1 -10.81 11.37 -7.26
N GLN A 2 -10.23 10.76 -6.23
CA GLN A 2 -9.50 11.46 -5.16
C GLN A 2 -8.07 10.93 -5.10
N VAL A 3 -7.10 11.82 -4.89
CA VAL A 3 -5.68 11.49 -4.78
C VAL A 3 -5.15 12.08 -3.48
N ALA A 4 -4.35 11.30 -2.76
CA ALA A 4 -3.68 11.73 -1.54
C ALA A 4 -2.22 11.28 -1.55
N SER A 5 -1.35 12.12 -0.99
CA SER A 5 0.02 11.73 -0.65
C SER A 5 0.07 11.28 0.80
N ALA A 6 0.81 10.20 1.07
CA ALA A 6 0.96 9.63 2.39
C ALA A 6 2.38 9.09 2.60
N GLY A 7 2.65 8.61 3.82
CA GLY A 7 3.89 7.91 4.15
C GLY A 7 3.58 6.54 4.75
N ILE A 8 4.29 5.51 4.29
CA ILE A 8 4.30 4.18 4.91
C ILE A 8 5.74 3.89 5.30
N HIS A 9 6.01 3.66 6.58
CA HIS A 9 7.36 3.38 7.07
C HIS A 9 8.42 4.38 6.57
N HIS A 10 8.08 5.68 6.67
CA HIS A 10 8.90 6.82 6.16
C HIS A 10 9.12 6.87 4.64
N VAL A 11 8.48 5.98 3.86
CA VAL A 11 8.49 6.02 2.40
C VAL A 11 7.28 6.79 1.88
N GLY A 12 7.52 7.79 1.05
CA GLY A 12 6.44 8.54 0.39
C GLY A 12 5.70 7.68 -0.62
N VAL A 13 4.37 7.67 -0.53
CA VAL A 13 3.46 6.93 -1.43
C VAL A 13 2.33 7.83 -1.92
N THR A 14 1.72 7.46 -3.03
CA THR A 14 0.48 8.10 -3.51
C THR A 14 -0.66 7.10 -3.50
N LEU A 15 -1.77 7.48 -2.87
CA LEU A 15 -3.01 6.71 -2.86
C LEU A 15 -4.01 7.38 -3.80
N ARG A 16 -4.53 6.61 -4.76
CA ARG A 16 -5.63 7.03 -5.62
C ARG A 16 -6.85 6.19 -5.35
N ARG A 17 -7.99 6.84 -5.14
CA ARG A 17 -9.30 6.18 -5.04
C ARG A 17 -9.99 6.19 -6.41
N SER A 18 -10.34 5.01 -6.90
CA SER A 18 -11.14 4.77 -8.10
C SER A 18 -12.43 4.00 -7.74
N ASP A 19 -13.29 3.75 -8.73
CA ASP A 19 -14.51 2.97 -8.53
C ASP A 19 -14.21 1.48 -8.29
N ALA A 20 -13.03 1.01 -8.71
CA ALA A 20 -12.55 -0.35 -8.48
C ALA A 20 -11.85 -0.54 -7.12
N GLY A 21 -11.67 0.52 -6.35
CA GLY A 21 -11.02 0.48 -5.04
C GLY A 21 -9.88 1.50 -4.91
N TYR A 22 -8.75 1.04 -4.37
CA TYR A 22 -7.59 1.88 -4.12
C TYR A 22 -6.38 1.40 -4.93
N GLU A 23 -5.66 2.35 -5.51
CA GLU A 23 -4.40 2.12 -6.19
C GLU A 23 -3.29 2.79 -5.39
N LEU A 24 -2.25 2.01 -5.11
CA LEU A 24 -1.09 2.46 -4.36
C LEU A 24 0.12 2.57 -5.29
N PHE A 25 0.64 3.79 -5.43
CA PHE A 25 1.86 4.07 -6.19
C PHE A 25 3.03 4.18 -5.22
N ILE A 26 4.02 3.31 -5.41
CA ILE A 26 5.17 3.15 -4.51
C ILE A 26 6.49 3.34 -5.26
N PRO A 27 7.55 3.86 -4.61
CA PRO A 27 8.88 3.90 -5.20
C PRO A 27 9.42 2.49 -5.42
N ARG A 28 9.92 2.21 -6.63
CA ARG A 28 10.41 0.87 -7.01
C ARG A 28 11.44 0.28 -6.04
N GLY A 29 12.34 1.11 -5.51
CA GLY A 29 13.39 0.66 -4.58
C GLY A 29 12.88 0.11 -3.25
N PHE A 30 11.61 0.38 -2.90
CA PHE A 30 10.96 -0.06 -1.66
C PHE A 30 9.79 -1.01 -1.93
N ALA A 31 9.62 -1.48 -3.17
CA ALA A 31 8.42 -2.23 -3.56
C ALA A 31 8.26 -3.53 -2.76
N VAL A 32 9.36 -4.27 -2.56
CA VAL A 32 9.34 -5.53 -1.81
C VAL A 32 9.05 -5.29 -0.34
N SER A 33 9.80 -4.41 0.33
CA SER A 33 9.63 -4.16 1.77
C SER A 33 8.26 -3.54 2.12
N LEU A 34 7.70 -2.71 1.23
CA LEU A 34 6.33 -2.21 1.40
C LEU A 34 5.28 -3.30 1.20
N TRP A 35 5.49 -4.22 0.26
CA TRP A 35 4.60 -5.36 0.06
C TRP A 35 4.60 -6.30 1.27
N GLU A 36 5.78 -6.67 1.76
CA GLU A 36 5.94 -7.50 2.96
C GLU A 36 5.20 -6.88 4.16
N LEU A 37 5.41 -5.58 4.41
CA LEU A 37 4.71 -4.88 5.48
C LEU A 37 3.18 -4.91 5.32
N LEU A 38 2.66 -4.76 4.10
CA LEU A 38 1.22 -4.81 3.83
C LEU A 38 0.65 -6.22 4.08
N VAL A 39 1.34 -7.27 3.64
CA VAL A 39 0.92 -8.66 3.85
C VAL A 39 0.97 -9.02 5.33
N GLU A 40 2.09 -8.74 6.01
CA GLU A 40 2.23 -8.97 7.46
C GLU A 40 1.14 -8.24 8.25
N THR A 41 0.79 -7.02 7.85
CA THR A 41 -0.31 -6.27 8.48
C THR A 41 -1.66 -6.93 8.18
N ALA A 42 -1.92 -7.38 6.95
CA ALA A 42 -3.15 -8.08 6.59
C ALA A 42 -3.35 -9.37 7.40
N GLU A 43 -2.28 -10.14 7.59
CA GLU A 43 -2.28 -11.37 8.39
C GLU A 43 -2.67 -11.11 9.86
N GLN A 44 -2.24 -9.99 10.44
CA GLN A 44 -2.66 -9.58 11.80
C GLN A 44 -4.18 -9.37 11.93
N PHE A 45 -4.86 -9.08 10.82
CA PHE A 45 -6.32 -8.97 10.74
C PHE A 45 -7.00 -10.26 10.24
N GLY A 46 -6.24 -11.36 10.12
CA GLY A 46 -6.75 -12.66 9.67
C GLY A 46 -6.99 -12.76 8.16
N LEU A 47 -6.43 -11.85 7.37
CA LEU A 47 -6.51 -11.86 5.91
C LEU A 47 -5.22 -12.44 5.32
N GLU A 48 -5.32 -13.60 4.67
CA GLU A 48 -4.24 -14.18 3.87
C GLU A 48 -4.29 -13.63 2.44
N ILE A 49 -3.16 -13.13 1.94
CA ILE A 49 -3.00 -12.62 0.57
C ILE A 49 -2.28 -13.70 -0.24
N VAL A 50 -2.93 -14.27 -1.27
CA VAL A 50 -2.42 -15.38 -2.11
C VAL A 50 -2.01 -14.89 -3.50
#